data_AF-A0A509LBX3-F1
#
_entry.id   AF-A0A509LBX3-F1
#
_cell.length_a   1.000
_cell.length_b   1.000
_cell.length_c   1.000
_cell.angle_alpha   90.00
_cell.angle_beta   90.00
_cell.angle_gamma   90.00
#
_symmetry.space_group_name_H-M   'P 1'
#
loop_
_entity.id
_entity.type
_entity.pdbx_description
1 polymer ?
#
loop_
_entity_poly.entity_id
_entity_poly.type
_entity_poly.pdbx_seq_one_letter_code
_entity_poly.pdbx_strand_id
1 'polypeptide(L)' 'MKCPECKFQNLDNMKFCGQCGSKLVLLCPGCRFENPDGYSFCGQCGEFLSSASQPAGDSATGTIPS' A
#
# COMPACT_ATOMS: atom_id res chain seq x y z
N MET A 1 -6.08 -2.59 3.30
CA MET A 1 -5.27 -1.46 3.84
C MET A 1 -5.75 -0.96 5.21
N LYS A 2 -4.84 -0.43 6.04
CA LYS A 2 -5.18 0.10 7.38
C LYS A 2 -5.50 1.59 7.32
N CYS A 3 -6.62 2.02 7.90
CA CYS A 3 -7.01 3.43 7.94
C CYS A 3 -5.97 4.24 8.75
N PRO A 4 -5.46 5.36 8.22
CA PRO A 4 -4.48 6.18 8.94
C PRO A 4 -5.09 6.86 10.18
N GLU A 5 -6.38 7.20 10.13
CA GLU A 5 -7.10 7.91 11.20
C GLU A 5 -7.49 6.98 12.35
N CYS A 6 -8.35 6.00 12.09
CA CYS A 6 -8.93 5.14 13.14
C CYS A 6 -8.26 3.76 13.25
N LYS A 7 -7.23 3.48 12.44
CA LYS A 7 -6.48 2.21 12.43
C LYS A 7 -7.30 0.96 12.07
N PHE A 8 -8.54 1.11 11.60
CA PHE A 8 -9.38 0.01 11.12
C PHE A 8 -8.80 -0.66 9.85
N GLN A 9 -8.91 -1.99 9.74
CA GLN A 9 -8.50 -2.73 8.56
C GLN A 9 -9.61 -2.69 7.51
N ASN A 10 -9.35 -2.05 6.37
CA ASN A 10 -10.25 -1.96 5.23
C ASN A 10 -9.78 -2.90 4.10
N LEU A 11 -10.69 -3.23 3.18
CA LEU A 11 -10.35 -3.91 1.94
C LEU A 11 -9.53 -2.98 1.03
N ASP A 12 -8.69 -3.54 0.18
CA ASP A 12 -7.73 -2.77 -0.64
C ASP A 12 -8.39 -1.98 -1.79
N ASN A 13 -9.69 -2.19 -2.03
CA ASN A 13 -10.46 -1.51 -3.09
C ASN A 13 -11.41 -0.43 -2.55
N MET A 14 -11.29 -0.09 -1.25
CA MET A 14 -12.17 0.89 -0.61
C MET A 14 -11.57 2.29 -0.71
N LYS A 15 -12.39 3.25 -1.17
CA LYS A 15 -12.02 4.67 -1.24
C LYS A 15 -12.11 5.41 0.11
N PHE A 16 -12.98 4.91 1.00
CA PHE A 16 -13.25 5.50 2.31
C PHE A 16 -13.25 4.41 3.38
N CYS A 17 -12.91 4.76 4.61
CA CYS A 17 -12.93 3.84 5.72
C CYS A 17 -14.36 3.46 6.09
N GLY A 18 -14.66 2.16 6.12
CA GLY A 18 -15.97 1.64 6.51
C GLY A 18 -16.36 1.89 7.97
N GLN A 19 -15.41 2.27 8.84
CA GLN A 19 -15.65 2.55 10.26
C GLN A 19 -15.82 4.04 10.56
N CYS A 20 -14.97 4.92 10.01
CA CYS A 20 -14.95 6.34 10.35
C CYS A 20 -15.23 7.29 9.18
N GLY A 21 -15.36 6.78 7.95
CA GLY A 21 -15.64 7.59 6.75
C GLY A 21 -14.44 8.37 6.19
N SER A 22 -13.27 8.33 6.84
CA SER A 22 -12.07 9.02 6.35
C SER A 22 -11.58 8.45 5.02
N LYS A 23 -11.03 9.30 4.14
CA LYS A 23 -10.44 8.87 2.86
C LYS A 23 -9.25 7.94 3.10
N LEU A 24 -9.14 6.91 2.28
CA LEU A 24 -8.06 5.94 2.33
C LEU A 24 -6.97 6.33 1.34
N VAL A 25 -6.16 7.33 1.71
CA VAL A 25 -5.07 7.87 0.88
C VAL A 25 -3.68 7.41 1.37
N LEU A 26 -2.76 7.24 0.43
CA LEU A 26 -1.34 7.01 0.64
C LEU A 26 -0.56 8.31 0.46
N LEU A 27 -0.01 8.85 1.54
CA LEU A 27 0.86 10.01 1.47
C LEU A 27 2.24 9.60 0.94
N CYS A 28 2.68 10.26 -0.13
CA CYS A 28 4.03 10.05 -0.66
C CYS A 28 5.09 10.50 0.37
N PRO A 29 6.10 9.67 0.68
CA PRO A 29 7.19 10.08 1.58
C PRO A 29 8.10 11.16 1.00
N GLY A 30 8.23 11.23 -0.33
CA GLY A 30 9.10 12.19 -1.02
C GLY A 30 8.49 13.58 -1.18
N CYS A 31 7.21 13.66 -1.57
CA CYS A 31 6.55 14.95 -1.88
C CYS A 31 5.27 15.24 -1.08
N ARG A 32 4.83 14.32 -0.21
CA ARG A 32 3.58 14.39 0.56
C ARG A 32 2.28 14.47 -0.24
N PHE A 33 2.32 14.19 -1.54
CA PHE A 33 1.12 14.07 -2.36
C PHE A 33 0.20 12.95 -1.85
N GLU A 34 -1.11 13.20 -1.85
CA GLU A 34 -2.15 12.23 -1.49
C GLU A 34 -2.46 11.33 -2.69
N ASN A 35 -2.04 10.07 -2.62
CA ASN A 35 -2.30 9.08 -3.66
C ASN A 35 -3.52 8.23 -3.29
N PRO A 36 -4.35 7.82 -4.26
CA PRO A 36 -5.44 6.86 -4.03
C PRO A 36 -4.93 5.50 -3.53
N ASP A 37 -5.84 4.68 -3.03
CA ASP A 37 -5.57 3.27 -2.76
C ASP A 37 -5.15 2.52 -4.05
N GLY A 38 -4.31 1.49 -3.88
CA GLY A 38 -3.85 0.65 -4.99
C GLY A 38 -2.69 1.22 -5.83
N TYR A 39 -2.25 2.46 -5.60
CA TYR A 39 -1.10 3.03 -6.31
C TYR A 39 0.22 2.50 -5.73
N SER A 40 1.03 1.84 -6.56
CA SER A 40 2.40 1.44 -6.20
C SER A 40 3.41 2.59 -6.24
N PHE A 41 3.14 3.62 -7.04
CA PHE A 41 4.02 4.76 -7.26
C PHE A 41 3.24 6.06 -7.13
N CYS A 42 3.94 7.13 -6.75
CA CYS A 42 3.33 8.44 -6.63
C CYS A 42 3.00 9.01 -8.02
N GLY A 43 1.73 9.37 -8.22
CA GLY A 43 1.28 9.98 -9.48
C GLY A 43 1.85 11.38 -9.76
N GLN A 44 2.49 12.01 -8.77
CA GLN A 44 3.04 13.36 -8.89
C GLN A 44 4.57 13.37 -9.07
N CYS A 45 5.31 12.53 -8.36
CA CYS A 45 6.78 12.53 -8.40
C CYS A 45 7.41 11.19 -8.82
N GLY A 46 6.62 10.12 -8.96
CA GLY A 46 7.12 8.78 -9.33
C GLY A 46 7.76 7.98 -8.19
N GLU A 47 7.88 8.55 -6.99
CA GLU A 47 8.45 7.85 -5.81
C GLU A 47 7.63 6.60 -5.45
N PHE A 48 8.30 5.54 -5.00
CA PHE A 48 7.62 4.30 -4.60
C PHE A 48 6.80 4.54 -3.33
N LEU A 49 5.50 4.25 -3.40
CA LEU A 49 4.62 4.30 -2.24
C LEU A 49 4.71 2.94 -1.59
N SER A 50 5.43 2.84 -0.47
CA SER A 50 5.56 1.59 0.28
C SER A 50 4.20 0.96 0.55
N SER A 51 3.81 0.03 -0.33
CA SER A 51 2.70 -0.88 -0.12
C SER A 51 3.31 -2.11 0.52
N ALA A 52 3.24 -2.17 1.84
CA ALA A 52 3.48 -3.41 2.59
C ALA A 52 2.33 -4.39 2.35
N SER A 53 2.13 -4.76 1.09
CA SER A 53 1.65 -6.06 0.69
C SER A 53 2.84 -6.67 -0.03
N GLN A 54 3.88 -7.03 0.72
CA GLN A 54 4.77 -8.08 0.25
C GLN A 54 3.84 -9.27 -0.02
N PRO A 55 3.70 -9.78 -1.26
CA PRO A 55 3.56 -11.21 -1.33
C PRO A 55 4.85 -11.72 -0.66
N ALA A 56 4.70 -12.53 0.38
CA ALA A 56 5.76 -13.44 0.74
C ALA A 56 6.01 -14.32 -0.50
N GLY A 57 6.79 -13.80 -1.44
CA GLY A 57 7.35 -14.51 -2.56
C GLY A 57 8.37 -15.45 -1.98
N ASP A 58 7.86 -16.63 -1.62
CA ASP A 58 8.54 -17.91 -1.66
C ASP A 58 9.82 -17.83 -2.51
N SER A 59 10.96 -17.70 -1.85
CA SER A 59 12.24 -17.94 -2.50
C SER A 59 12.44 -19.43 -2.52
N ALA A 60 11.91 -20.04 -3.57
CA ALA A 60 12.29 -21.34 -4.07
C ALA A 60 13.82 -21.45 -4.09
N THR A 61 14.38 -22.14 -3.09
CA THR A 61 15.76 -22.64 -3.15
C THR A 61 15.74 -23.91 -3.99
N GLY A 62 15.86 -23.74 -5.30
CA GLY A 62 16.26 -24.82 -6.20
C GLY A 62 17.72 -25.15 -5.95
N THR A 63 17.99 -26.18 -5.16
CA THR A 63 19.32 -26.81 -5.06
C THR A 63 19.39 -27.93 -6.09
N ILE A 64 20.27 -27.78 -7.09
CA ILE A 64 20.70 -28.87 -7.98
C ILE A 64 22.17 -29.15 -7.62
N PRO A 65 22.51 -30.25 -6.93
CA PRO A 65 23.90 -30.72 -6.88
C PRO A 65 24.24 -31.52 -8.14
N SER A 66 25.49 -31.38 -8.57
CA SER A 66 26.14 -31.93 -9.77
C SER A 66 26.15 -33.45 -9.87
#